data_AF-A0A2V6LVW7-F1
#
_entry.id   AF-A0A2V6LVW7-F1
#
_cell.length_a   1.000
_cell.length_b   1.000
_cell.length_c   1.000
_cell.angle_alpha   90.00
_cell.angle_beta   90.00
_cell.angle_gamma   90.00
#
_symmetry.space_group_name_H-M   'P 1'
#
loop_
_entity.id
_entity.type
_entity.pdbx_description
1 polymer ?
#
loop_
_entity_poly.entity_id
_entity_poly.type
_entity_poly.pdbx_seq_one_letter_code
_entity_poly.pdbx_strand_id
1 'polypeptide(L)'
;MIPKLSKILILTVCLASVSLADDFKTVDGKEYKNAKVSRVEPDGIVITFSGGIVKLPFAELSPEVQKRYGFDPIAEEKRRAEQEALEDKQVEEQKAVAREQAEGEKNAEADLTQSREQSQAAEQRAAQIEALQKGLYLVKSSYPREGVRALRRHQDSATKRPAWCCTGQSQASGGE
;
A
#
# COMPACT_ATOMS: atom_id res chain seq x y z
N MET A 1 69.10 42.20 23.82
CA MET A 1 69.19 40.77 23.43
C MET A 1 68.16 40.01 24.24
N ILE A 2 67.07 39.58 23.61
CA ILE A 2 65.94 38.90 24.26
C ILE A 2 65.85 37.52 23.61
N PRO A 3 65.97 36.39 24.36
CA PRO A 3 66.13 35.08 23.75
C PRO A 3 64.80 34.54 23.19
N LYS A 4 64.83 34.13 21.92
CA LYS A 4 63.76 33.45 21.18
C LYS A 4 63.61 32.00 21.68
N LEU A 5 62.95 31.77 22.82
CA LEU A 5 62.74 30.41 23.37
C LEU A 5 61.29 30.12 23.80
N SER A 6 60.35 31.05 23.62
CA SER A 6 58.97 30.90 24.09
C SER A 6 58.05 30.10 23.15
N LYS A 7 58.39 30.00 21.85
CA LYS A 7 57.53 29.31 20.86
C LYS A 7 57.73 27.79 20.81
N ILE A 8 58.84 27.28 21.33
CA ILE A 8 59.14 25.84 21.31
C ILE A 8 58.41 25.12 22.46
N LEU A 9 58.22 25.81 23.60
CA LEU A 9 57.64 25.23 24.82
C LEU A 9 56.13 24.93 24.70
N ILE A 10 55.40 25.65 23.85
CA ILE A 10 53.95 25.49 23.68
C ILE A 10 53.62 24.36 22.68
N LEU A 11 54.52 24.08 21.73
CA LEU A 11 54.33 23.01 20.73
C LEU A 11 54.48 21.61 21.36
N THR A 12 55.19 21.50 22.48
CA THR A 12 55.51 20.21 23.12
C THR A 12 54.40 19.64 24.01
N VAL A 13 53.44 20.47 24.45
CA VAL A 13 52.41 20.04 25.42
C VAL A 13 51.16 19.44 24.77
N CYS A 14 51.02 19.53 23.45
CA CYS A 14 49.79 19.13 22.73
C CYS A 14 49.83 17.72 22.10
N LEU A 15 50.93 16.96 22.24
CA LEU A 15 51.09 15.63 21.62
C LEU A 15 51.04 14.45 22.61
N ALA A 16 50.72 14.69 23.88
CA ALA A 16 50.61 13.63 24.89
C ALA A 16 49.16 13.14 25.10
N SER A 17 48.29 13.24 24.08
CA SER A 17 47.13 12.33 24.00
C SER A 17 47.68 10.93 23.70
N VAL A 18 48.27 10.31 24.71
CA VAL A 18 48.58 8.88 24.72
C VAL A 18 47.24 8.18 24.56
N SER A 19 46.91 7.91 23.30
CA SER A 19 45.93 6.93 22.90
C SER A 19 46.41 5.61 23.47
N LEU A 20 45.96 5.28 24.68
CA LEU A 20 46.13 3.94 25.22
C LEU A 20 45.36 3.03 24.27
N ALA A 21 46.11 2.33 23.41
CA ALA A 21 45.55 1.36 22.52
C ALA A 21 45.19 0.15 23.40
N ASP A 22 43.90 -0.08 23.59
CA ASP A 22 43.40 -1.16 24.44
C ASP A 22 43.08 -2.36 23.52
N ASP A 23 43.26 -3.57 24.04
CA ASP A 23 42.95 -4.79 23.30
C ASP A 23 41.51 -5.19 23.60
N PHE A 24 40.62 -5.01 22.61
CA PHE A 24 39.19 -5.32 22.78
C PHE A 24 38.91 -6.75 22.34
N LYS A 25 38.30 -7.54 23.23
CA LYS A 25 37.82 -8.90 22.93
C LYS A 25 36.31 -8.94 22.89
N THR A 26 35.78 -9.43 21.78
CA THR A 26 34.35 -9.73 21.65
C THR A 26 34.04 -11.14 22.13
N VAL A 27 32.81 -11.37 22.56
CA VAL A 27 32.27 -12.70 22.90
C VAL A 27 32.33 -13.67 21.72
N ASP A 28 32.29 -13.16 20.48
CA ASP A 28 32.46 -13.93 19.25
C ASP A 28 33.91 -14.42 19.01
N GLY A 29 34.84 -14.09 19.90
CA GLY A 29 36.25 -14.47 19.78
C GLY A 29 37.07 -13.57 18.84
N LYS A 30 36.51 -12.45 18.38
CA LYS A 30 37.28 -11.45 17.62
C LYS A 30 38.06 -10.58 18.60
N GLU A 31 39.36 -10.48 18.37
CA GLU A 31 40.26 -9.64 19.15
C GLU A 31 40.74 -8.48 18.27
N TYR A 32 40.43 -7.26 18.71
CA TYR A 32 40.86 -6.03 18.08
C TYR A 32 42.08 -5.50 18.82
N LYS A 33 43.25 -5.73 18.23
CA LYS A 33 44.53 -5.28 18.79
C LYS A 33 44.83 -3.85 18.40
N ASN A 34 45.46 -3.11 19.32
CA ASN A 34 45.79 -1.70 19.16
C ASN A 34 44.57 -0.83 18.78
N ALA A 35 43.41 -1.13 19.36
CA ALA A 35 42.20 -0.39 19.07
C ALA A 35 42.10 0.86 19.95
N LYS A 36 41.74 1.97 19.32
CA LYS A 36 41.52 3.26 19.97
C LYS A 36 40.03 3.55 20.07
N VAL A 37 39.53 3.77 21.28
CA VAL A 37 38.16 4.26 21.46
C VAL A 37 38.04 5.66 20.89
N SER A 38 37.15 5.81 19.92
CA SER A 38 36.84 7.09 19.28
C SER A 38 35.62 7.73 19.94
N ARG A 39 34.61 6.94 20.25
CA ARG A 39 33.38 7.40 20.92
C ARG A 39 32.74 6.28 21.71
N VAL A 40 32.17 6.61 22.87
CA VAL A 40 31.29 5.72 23.63
C VAL A 40 29.85 6.14 23.32
N GLU A 41 29.08 5.23 22.74
CA GLU A 41 27.64 5.35 22.55
C GLU A 41 26.93 4.48 23.58
N PRO A 42 25.68 4.75 23.91
CA PRO A 42 25.04 4.00 24.98
C PRO A 42 24.68 2.56 24.58
N ASP A 43 24.69 2.25 23.28
CA ASP A 43 24.46 0.90 22.73
C ASP A 43 25.78 0.18 22.38
N GLY A 44 26.92 0.89 22.33
CA GLY A 44 28.21 0.30 22.02
C GLY A 44 29.40 1.29 21.98
N ILE A 45 30.60 0.75 21.80
CA ILE A 45 31.83 1.54 21.68
C ILE A 45 32.26 1.58 20.22
N VAL A 46 32.53 2.78 19.71
CA VAL A 46 33.15 2.98 18.40
C VAL A 46 34.66 2.98 18.58
N ILE A 47 35.32 1.95 18.02
CA ILE A 47 36.77 1.84 18.02
C ILE A 47 37.33 2.10 16.62
N THR A 48 38.52 2.66 16.58
CA THR A 48 39.36 2.74 15.38
C THR A 48 40.54 1.81 15.58
N PHE A 49 40.71 0.84 14.69
CA PHE A 49 41.83 -0.12 14.70
C PHE A 49 42.49 -0.17 13.31
N SER A 50 43.52 -0.99 13.14
CA SER A 50 44.27 -1.10 11.88
C SER A 50 43.42 -1.45 10.65
N GLY A 51 42.28 -2.11 10.85
CA GLY A 51 41.33 -2.47 9.79
C GLY A 51 40.22 -1.45 9.54
N GLY A 52 40.17 -0.33 10.28
CA GLY A 52 39.17 0.73 10.11
C GLY A 52 38.41 1.09 11.37
N ILE A 53 37.24 1.72 11.18
CA ILE A 53 36.32 2.14 12.25
C ILE A 53 35.19 1.12 12.35
N VAL A 54 34.99 0.56 13.54
CA VAL A 54 33.91 -0.41 13.80
C VAL A 54 33.19 -0.02 15.09
N LYS A 55 31.86 -0.15 15.07
CA LYS A 55 31.01 -0.06 16.25
C LYS A 55 30.86 -1.44 16.86
N LEU A 56 31.24 -1.59 18.13
CA LEU A 56 31.07 -2.80 18.90
C LEU A 56 29.93 -2.63 19.91
N PRO A 57 28.85 -3.40 19.79
CA PRO A 57 27.77 -3.38 20.78
C PRO A 57 28.30 -3.76 22.16
N PHE A 58 27.80 -3.11 23.21
CA PHE A 58 28.20 -3.46 24.58
C PHE A 58 27.82 -4.90 24.94
N ALA A 59 26.71 -5.41 24.39
CA ALA A 59 26.27 -6.79 24.57
C ALA A 59 27.32 -7.83 24.14
N GLU A 60 28.20 -7.47 23.20
CA GLU A 60 29.23 -8.36 22.67
C GLU A 60 30.61 -8.12 23.29
N LEU A 61 30.75 -7.14 24.17
CA LEU A 61 32.01 -6.81 24.85
C LEU A 61 32.15 -7.55 26.17
N SER A 62 33.40 -7.79 26.58
CA SER A 62 33.69 -8.39 27.88
C SER A 62 33.14 -7.54 29.04
N PRO A 63 32.64 -8.15 30.13
CA PRO A 63 32.03 -7.43 31.26
C PRO A 63 33.01 -6.47 31.97
N GLU A 64 34.32 -6.73 31.87
CA GLU A 64 35.35 -5.82 32.37
C GLU A 64 35.39 -4.50 31.60
N VAL A 65 35.24 -4.56 30.27
CA VAL A 65 35.19 -3.40 29.38
C VAL A 65 33.89 -2.63 29.61
N GLN A 66 32.76 -3.33 29.69
CA GLN A 66 31.47 -2.72 30.03
C GLN A 66 31.53 -1.90 31.32
N LYS A 67 32.17 -2.43 32.38
CA LYS A 67 32.36 -1.71 33.65
C LYS A 67 33.29 -0.50 33.52
N ARG A 68 34.38 -0.61 32.75
CA ARG A 68 35.31 0.51 32.53
C ARG A 68 34.67 1.68 31.80
N TYR A 69 33.76 1.40 30.87
CA TYR A 69 33.09 2.42 30.05
C TYR A 69 31.69 2.79 30.56
N GLY A 70 31.30 2.31 31.75
CA GLY A 70 30.08 2.76 32.44
C GLY A 70 28.78 2.29 31.78
N PHE A 71 28.75 1.07 31.25
CA PHE A 71 27.54 0.49 30.67
C PHE A 71 26.40 0.39 31.71
N ASP A 72 25.23 0.95 31.37
CA ASP A 72 24.01 0.85 32.18
C ASP A 72 23.04 -0.16 31.52
N PRO A 73 22.92 -1.38 32.09
CA PRO A 73 22.04 -2.41 31.52
C PRO A 73 20.55 -2.04 31.58
N ILE A 74 20.13 -1.20 32.52
CA ILE A 74 18.72 -0.81 32.68
C ILE A 74 18.30 0.15 31.58
N ALA A 75 19.19 1.09 31.23
CA ALA A 75 18.94 2.03 30.13
C ALA A 75 18.87 1.31 28.77
N GLU A 76 19.68 0.26 28.58
CA GLU A 76 19.66 -0.54 27.35
C GLU A 76 18.39 -1.40 27.24
N GLU A 77 17.98 -2.10 28.30
CA GLU A 77 16.71 -2.84 28.29
C GLU A 77 15.52 -1.94 27.99
N LYS A 78 15.48 -0.73 28.59
CA LYS A 78 14.40 0.23 28.32
C LYS A 78 14.37 0.64 26.85
N ARG A 79 15.52 0.97 26.25
CA ARG A 79 15.60 1.31 24.83
C ARG A 79 15.18 0.16 23.95
N ARG A 80 15.62 -1.06 24.27
CA ARG A 80 15.26 -2.26 23.52
C ARG A 80 13.75 -2.52 23.59
N ALA A 81 13.14 -2.41 24.77
CA ALA A 81 11.70 -2.54 24.93
C ALA A 81 10.94 -1.44 24.17
N GLU A 82 11.44 -0.20 24.16
CA GLU A 82 10.85 0.91 23.37
C GLU A 82 10.98 0.67 21.86
N GLN A 83 12.11 0.12 21.40
CA GLN A 83 12.33 -0.25 20.00
C GLN A 83 11.43 -1.40 19.58
N GLU A 84 11.37 -2.49 20.36
CA GLU A 84 10.48 -3.62 20.09
C GLU A 84 9.01 -3.16 20.04
N ALA A 85 8.58 -2.29 20.96
CA ALA A 85 7.23 -1.72 20.92
C ALA A 85 6.97 -0.82 19.71
N LEU A 86 8.00 -0.16 19.18
CA LEU A 86 7.89 0.66 17.96
C LEU A 86 7.85 -0.24 16.71
N GLU A 87 8.69 -1.27 16.67
CA GLU A 87 8.72 -2.26 15.59
C GLU A 87 7.40 -3.02 15.52
N ASP A 88 6.85 -3.46 16.66
CA ASP A 88 5.54 -4.12 16.71
C ASP A 88 4.42 -3.22 16.15
N LYS A 89 4.42 -1.93 16.51
CA LYS A 89 3.47 -0.95 15.95
C LYS A 89 3.65 -0.79 14.45
N GLN A 90 4.89 -0.68 13.98
CA GLN A 90 5.18 -0.57 12.55
C GLN A 90 4.77 -1.81 11.78
N VAL A 91 5.02 -3.00 12.32
CA VAL A 91 4.63 -4.27 11.72
C VAL A 91 3.10 -4.41 11.68
N GLU A 92 2.41 -4.01 12.75
CA GLU A 92 0.94 -3.98 12.78
C GLU A 92 0.37 -3.03 11.72
N GLU A 93 0.92 -1.80 11.63
CA GLU A 93 0.51 -0.81 10.64
C GLU A 93 0.78 -1.28 9.21
N GLN A 94 1.98 -1.82 8.93
CA GLN A 94 2.32 -2.39 7.63
C GLN A 94 1.40 -3.55 7.26
N LYS A 95 1.04 -4.39 8.23
CA LYS A 95 0.11 -5.51 8.02
C LYS A 95 -1.32 -5.02 7.78
N ALA A 96 -1.76 -3.95 8.43
CA ALA A 96 -3.06 -3.34 8.19
C ALA A 96 -3.11 -2.73 6.77
N VAL A 97 -2.09 -1.97 6.38
CA VAL A 97 -1.97 -1.40 5.03
C VAL A 97 -1.93 -2.51 3.97
N ALA A 98 -1.15 -3.57 4.18
CA ALA A 98 -1.08 -4.70 3.25
C ALA A 98 -2.43 -5.43 3.11
N ARG A 99 -3.22 -5.52 4.19
CA ARG A 99 -4.57 -6.10 4.14
C ARG A 99 -5.52 -5.22 3.36
N GLU A 100 -5.49 -3.91 3.60
CA GLU A 100 -6.32 -2.93 2.88
C GLU A 100 -5.99 -2.92 1.38
N GLN A 101 -4.70 -2.96 1.03
CA GLN A 101 -4.25 -3.07 -0.36
C GLN A 101 -4.72 -4.37 -1.01
N ALA A 102 -4.53 -5.52 -0.36
CA ALA A 102 -4.97 -6.80 -0.89
C ALA A 102 -6.50 -6.88 -1.04
N GLU A 103 -7.26 -6.24 -0.15
CA GLU A 103 -8.72 -6.16 -0.26
C GLU A 103 -9.14 -5.19 -1.37
N GLY A 104 -8.48 -4.03 -1.47
CA GLY A 104 -8.69 -3.06 -2.55
C GLY A 104 -8.41 -3.66 -3.94
N GLU A 105 -7.32 -4.41 -4.08
CA GLU A 105 -6.98 -5.13 -5.31
C GLU A 105 -8.04 -6.18 -5.68
N LYS A 106 -8.49 -6.98 -4.71
CA LYS A 106 -9.56 -7.97 -4.94
C LYS A 106 -10.87 -7.33 -5.33
N ASN A 107 -11.24 -6.23 -4.67
CA ASN A 107 -12.47 -5.50 -4.97
C ASN A 107 -12.39 -4.82 -6.34
N ALA A 108 -11.24 -4.25 -6.70
CA ALA A 108 -11.00 -3.69 -8.03
C ALA A 108 -11.05 -4.78 -9.11
N GLU A 109 -10.43 -5.94 -8.87
CA GLU A 109 -10.48 -7.08 -9.81
C GLU A 109 -11.89 -7.64 -9.95
N ALA A 110 -12.64 -7.74 -8.85
CA ALA A 110 -14.04 -8.15 -8.87
C ALA A 110 -14.91 -7.17 -9.68
N ASP A 111 -14.73 -5.86 -9.49
CA ASP A 111 -15.47 -4.83 -10.23
C ASP A 111 -15.15 -4.87 -11.73
N LEU A 112 -13.87 -5.00 -12.09
CA LEU A 112 -13.44 -5.18 -13.48
C LEU A 112 -14.04 -6.44 -14.11
N THR A 113 -14.05 -7.55 -13.36
CA THR A 113 -14.62 -8.82 -13.83
C THR A 113 -16.12 -8.71 -14.03
N GLN A 114 -16.84 -8.14 -13.06
CA GLN A 114 -18.29 -7.93 -13.15
C GLN A 114 -18.65 -7.01 -14.33
N SER A 115 -17.91 -5.91 -14.52
CA SER A 115 -18.11 -5.00 -15.65
C SER A 115 -17.86 -5.69 -17.00
N ARG A 116 -16.84 -6.54 -17.08
CA ARG A 116 -16.54 -7.34 -18.28
C ARG A 116 -17.66 -8.34 -18.58
N GLU A 117 -18.14 -9.06 -17.58
CA GLU A 117 -19.25 -10.01 -17.72
C GLU A 117 -20.54 -9.32 -18.13
N GLN A 118 -20.85 -8.16 -17.55
CA GLN A 118 -22.03 -7.36 -17.95
C GLN A 118 -21.92 -6.89 -19.41
N SER A 119 -20.74 -6.43 -19.83
CA SER A 119 -20.49 -6.01 -21.21
C SER A 119 -20.62 -7.17 -22.19
N GLN A 120 -20.01 -8.31 -21.87
CA GLN A 120 -20.10 -9.53 -22.68
C GLN A 120 -21.54 -10.07 -22.73
N ALA A 121 -22.27 -10.05 -21.62
CA ALA A 121 -23.67 -10.47 -21.58
C ALA A 121 -24.57 -9.52 -22.37
N ALA A 122 -24.32 -8.20 -22.31
CA ALA A 122 -25.04 -7.22 -23.11
C ALA A 122 -24.78 -7.42 -24.61
N GLU A 123 -23.53 -7.68 -25.00
CA GLU A 123 -23.14 -7.96 -26.39
C GLU A 123 -23.74 -9.27 -26.90
N GLN A 124 -23.68 -10.34 -26.10
CA GLN A 124 -24.32 -11.62 -26.44
C GLN A 124 -25.83 -11.50 -26.56
N ARG A 125 -26.48 -10.73 -25.67
CA ARG A 125 -27.92 -10.44 -25.75
C ARG A 125 -28.25 -9.66 -27.02
N ALA A 126 -27.46 -8.64 -27.36
CA ALA A 126 -27.63 -7.88 -28.59
C ALA A 126 -27.49 -8.79 -29.83
N ALA A 127 -26.46 -9.64 -29.87
CA ALA A 127 -26.25 -10.60 -30.95
C ALA A 127 -27.38 -11.65 -31.05
N GLN A 128 -27.89 -12.15 -29.91
CA GLN A 128 -29.06 -13.05 -29.91
C GLN A 128 -30.32 -12.36 -30.41
N ILE A 129 -30.57 -11.11 -30.00
CA ILE A 129 -31.70 -10.33 -30.49
C ILE A 129 -31.57 -10.12 -32.00
N GLU A 130 -30.39 -9.78 -32.49
CA GLU A 130 -30.12 -9.64 -33.92
C GLU A 130 -30.34 -10.97 -34.66
N ALA A 131 -29.86 -12.09 -34.11
CA ALA A 131 -30.07 -13.42 -34.68
C ALA A 131 -31.56 -13.80 -34.71
N LEU A 132 -32.32 -13.51 -33.65
CA LEU A 132 -33.76 -13.74 -33.58
C LEU A 132 -34.52 -12.84 -34.57
N GLN A 133 -34.12 -11.57 -34.72
CA GLN A 133 -34.69 -10.66 -35.71
C GLN A 133 -34.43 -11.15 -37.12
N LYS A 134 -33.19 -11.58 -37.44
CA LYS A 134 -32.83 -12.18 -38.73
C LYS A 134 -33.63 -13.47 -38.96
N GLY A 135 -33.75 -14.34 -37.96
CA GLY A 135 -34.57 -15.56 -38.03
C GLY A 135 -36.05 -15.25 -38.30
N LEU A 136 -36.63 -14.30 -37.57
CA LEU A 136 -38.02 -13.85 -37.77
C LEU A 136 -38.22 -13.23 -39.16
N TYR A 137 -37.24 -12.49 -39.67
CA TYR A 137 -37.26 -11.94 -41.02
C TYR A 137 -37.25 -13.05 -42.08
N LEU A 138 -36.39 -14.06 -41.93
CA LEU A 138 -36.33 -15.23 -42.82
C LEU A 138 -37.65 -16.01 -42.81
N VAL A 139 -38.23 -16.26 -41.63
CA VAL A 139 -39.52 -16.94 -41.49
C VAL A 139 -40.64 -16.12 -42.15
N LYS A 140 -40.73 -14.82 -41.89
CA LYS A 140 -41.73 -13.94 -42.54
C LYS A 140 -41.56 -13.87 -44.05
N SER A 141 -40.33 -13.94 -44.54
CA SER A 141 -40.01 -13.98 -45.98
C SER A 141 -40.35 -15.33 -46.63
N SER A 142 -40.39 -16.43 -45.87
CA SER A 142 -40.71 -17.77 -46.39
C SER A 142 -42.21 -18.09 -46.41
N TYR A 143 -43.06 -17.27 -45.79
CA TYR A 143 -44.52 -17.45 -45.89
C TYR A 143 -45.03 -16.92 -47.24
N PRO A 144 -45.75 -17.73 -48.04
CA PRO A 144 -46.33 -17.28 -49.30
C PRO A 144 -47.38 -16.20 -49.02
N ARG A 145 -47.23 -15.03 -49.68
CA ARG A 145 -48.12 -13.85 -49.59
C ARG A 145 -49.56 -14.07 -50.10
N GLU A 146 -50.00 -15.31 -50.32
CA GLU A 146 -51.28 -15.59 -51.01
C GLU A 146 -52.49 -15.69 -50.07
N GLY A 147 -52.33 -15.83 -48.75
CA GLY A 147 -53.47 -15.97 -47.82
C GLY A 147 -53.94 -14.68 -47.10
N VAL A 148 -53.10 -13.64 -47.00
CA VAL A 148 -53.30 -12.57 -46.01
C VAL A 148 -54.20 -11.42 -46.50
N ARG A 149 -54.63 -11.45 -47.77
CA ARG A 149 -55.52 -10.41 -48.35
C ARG A 149 -57.01 -10.64 -48.02
N ALA A 150 -57.38 -11.81 -47.51
CA ALA A 150 -58.76 -12.14 -47.16
C ALA A 150 -59.17 -11.67 -45.75
N LEU A 151 -58.26 -11.65 -44.77
CA LEU A 151 -58.61 -11.41 -43.37
C LEU A 151 -58.69 -9.93 -42.97
N ARG A 152 -57.94 -9.02 -43.63
CA ARG A 152 -57.93 -7.59 -43.28
C ARG A 152 -59.26 -6.88 -43.58
N ARG A 153 -60.03 -7.36 -44.57
CA ARG A 153 -61.36 -6.79 -44.89
C ARG A 153 -62.44 -7.08 -43.84
N HIS A 154 -62.24 -8.06 -42.96
CA HIS A 154 -63.22 -8.40 -41.93
C HIS A 154 -63.05 -7.61 -40.62
N GLN A 155 -61.89 -7.00 -40.40
CA GLN A 155 -61.59 -6.24 -39.17
C GLN A 155 -61.89 -4.74 -39.34
N ASP A 156 -61.70 -4.19 -40.55
CA ASP A 156 -62.06 -2.81 -40.88
C ASP A 156 -63.58 -2.56 -40.96
N SER A 157 -64.40 -3.61 -41.09
CA SER A 157 -65.87 -3.49 -41.04
C SER A 157 -66.44 -3.46 -39.62
N ALA A 158 -65.67 -3.83 -38.60
CA ALA A 158 -66.12 -3.85 -37.20
C ALA A 158 -65.84 -2.52 -36.46
N THR A 159 -64.96 -1.66 -36.96
CA THR A 159 -64.59 -0.38 -36.33
C THR A 159 -65.31 0.84 -36.90
N LYS A 160 -66.19 0.65 -37.89
CA LYS A 160 -67.04 1.74 -38.43
C LYS A 160 -68.25 1.97 -37.51
N ARG A 161 -68.02 2.48 -36.30
CA ARG A 161 -69.08 3.05 -35.45
C ARG A 161 -69.59 4.34 -36.11
N PRO A 162 -70.92 4.59 -36.19
CA PRO A 162 -71.45 5.82 -36.74
C PRO A 162 -71.16 6.99 -35.79
N ALA A 163 -70.57 8.05 -36.34
CA ALA A 163 -70.36 9.32 -35.67
C ALA A 163 -71.70 10.07 -35.52
N TRP A 164 -72.46 9.81 -34.46
CA TRP A 164 -73.63 10.61 -34.07
C TRP A 164 -73.65 10.84 -32.56
N CYS A 165 -73.98 12.08 -32.19
CA CYS A 165 -74.23 12.64 -30.86
C CYS A 165 -73.02 13.08 -30.01
N CYS A 166 -72.38 14.17 -30.43
CA CYS A 166 -71.93 15.20 -29.48
C CYS A 166 -73.04 16.26 -29.36
N THR A 167 -73.94 16.12 -28.39
CA THR A 167 -74.83 17.20 -27.97
C THR A 167 -75.10 17.13 -26.46
N GLY A 168 -74.51 18.07 -25.72
CA GLY A 168 -75.17 18.67 -24.57
C GLY A 168 -74.79 18.18 -23.17
N GLN A 169 -74.62 19.19 -22.28
CA GLN A 169 -74.65 19.16 -20.81
C GLN A 169 -73.25 18.93 -20.16
N SER A 170 -72.47 19.94 -19.78
CA SER A 170 -72.72 21.15 -18.97
C SER A 170 -73.39 20.86 -17.63
N GLN A 171 -72.59 20.74 -16.55
CA GLN A 171 -72.65 21.60 -15.37
C GLN A 171 -71.70 21.14 -14.25
N ALA A 172 -71.05 22.13 -13.61
CA ALA A 172 -70.72 22.28 -12.18
C ALA A 172 -69.92 21.14 -11.47
N SER A 173 -68.95 21.37 -10.59
CA SER A 173 -68.59 22.46 -9.67
C SER A 173 -67.18 22.11 -9.13
N GLY A 174 -66.24 23.04 -8.93
CA GLY A 174 -65.95 23.66 -7.61
C GLY A 174 -65.41 22.62 -6.61
N GLY A 175 -64.17 22.62 -6.14
CA GLY A 175 -63.43 23.72 -5.54
C GLY A 175 -63.13 23.33 -4.08
N GLU A 176 -61.84 23.42 -3.71
CA GLU A 176 -61.21 23.17 -2.39
C GLU A 176 -61.05 21.72 -1.89
#